data_AF-A0A7C9EF16-F1
#
_entry.id   AF-A0A7C9EF16-F1
#
_cell.length_a   1.000
_cell.length_b   1.000
_cell.length_c   1.000
_cell.angle_alpha   90.00
_cell.angle_beta   90.00
_cell.angle_gamma   90.00
#
_symmetry.space_group_name_H-M   'P 1'
#
loop_
_entity.id
_entity.type
_entity.pdbx_description
1 polymer ?
#
loop_
_entity_poly.entity_id
_entity_poly.type
_entity_poly.pdbx_seq_one_letter_code
_entity_poly.pdbx_strand_id
1 'polypeptide(L)'
;AQLRMKSSSDSDTFCFRSKGLTEIMKQSKDLRHRVPEILAVQVDPMGGPVIQEAAMGLYREKRSFEKIHLLQAFQGVESALKGFFYNYKQLLVVMMGSLEAKANRA
;
A
#
# COMPACT_ATOMS: atom_id res chain seq x y z
N ALA A 1 -1.64 30.91 6.36
CA ALA A 1 -1.48 30.72 7.81
C ALA A 1 -0.40 29.68 8.04
N GLN A 2 0.70 30.05 8.68
CA GLN A 2 1.82 29.14 8.96
C GLN A 2 1.60 28.57 10.37
N LEU A 3 1.27 27.28 10.45
CA LEU A 3 0.99 26.61 11.72
C LEU A 3 2.31 26.42 12.48
N ARG A 4 2.60 27.32 13.41
CA ARG A 4 3.78 27.26 14.27
C ARG A 4 3.51 26.27 15.41
N MET A 5 3.82 25.00 15.20
CA MET A 5 3.74 23.97 16.24
C MET A 5 4.98 24.06 17.15
N LYS A 6 4.78 24.30 18.44
CA LYS A 6 5.81 24.07 19.46
C LYS A 6 5.93 22.56 19.67
N SER A 7 7.14 22.01 19.49
CA SER A 7 7.44 20.60 19.76
C SER A 7 7.43 20.35 21.28
N SER A 8 6.31 19.87 21.81
CA SER A 8 6.27 19.20 23.12
C SER A 8 6.86 17.79 22.94
N SER A 9 7.86 17.48 23.77
CA SER A 9 8.77 16.33 23.65
C SER A 9 8.17 14.93 23.91
N ASP A 10 6.84 14.77 23.99
CA ASP A 10 6.21 13.48 24.36
C ASP A 10 5.17 12.99 23.33
N SER A 11 5.36 13.34 22.06
CA SER A 11 4.67 12.62 20.99
C SER A 11 5.73 11.90 20.18
N ASP A 12 5.81 10.57 20.34
CA ASP A 12 6.53 9.72 19.40
C ASP A 12 6.09 10.14 18.00
N THR A 13 6.97 10.85 17.30
CA THR A 13 6.62 11.41 16.00
C THR A 13 6.14 10.24 15.15
N PHE A 14 4.87 10.28 14.73
CA PHE A 14 4.27 9.28 13.83
C PHE A 14 4.92 9.29 12.43
N CYS A 15 6.18 9.72 12.31
CA CYS A 15 7.02 9.64 11.13
C CYS A 15 6.86 8.28 10.44
N PHE A 16 7.07 8.23 9.13
CA PHE A 16 7.08 7.00 8.30
C PHE A 16 7.88 5.82 8.90
N ARG A 17 8.72 6.06 9.90
CA ARG A 17 9.50 5.07 10.66
C ARG A 17 8.80 4.49 11.88
N SER A 18 7.53 4.84 12.10
CA SER A 18 6.69 4.18 13.09
C SER A 18 6.72 2.68 12.83
N LYS A 19 7.10 1.89 13.85
CA LYS A 19 7.15 0.43 13.75
C LYS A 19 5.77 -0.13 13.35
N GLY A 20 4.71 0.46 13.90
CA GLY A 20 3.33 0.08 13.56
C GLY A 20 2.98 0.32 12.10
N LEU A 21 3.28 1.52 11.56
CA LEU A 21 3.01 1.82 10.14
C LEU A 21 3.84 0.94 9.20
N THR A 22 5.10 0.70 9.54
CA THR A 22 5.99 -0.18 8.76
C THR A 22 5.47 -1.62 8.74
N GLU A 23 5.02 -2.13 9.89
CA GLU A 23 4.47 -3.48 10.02
C GLU A 23 3.15 -3.63 9.24
N ILE A 24 2.23 -2.66 9.35
CA ILE A 24 1.00 -2.65 8.55
C ILE A 24 1.32 -2.66 7.04
N MET A 25 2.32 -1.90 6.62
CA MET A 25 2.76 -1.85 5.23
C MET A 25 3.34 -3.19 4.76
N LYS A 26 4.04 -3.91 5.63
CA LYS A 26 4.58 -5.25 5.37
C LYS A 26 3.44 -6.27 5.22
N GLN A 27 2.51 -6.31 6.17
CA GLN A 27 1.35 -7.20 6.13
C GLN A 27 0.48 -6.99 4.88
N SER A 28 0.38 -5.75 4.40
CA SER A 28 -0.32 -5.46 3.15
C SER A 28 0.38 -6.02 1.91
N LYS A 29 1.72 -6.03 1.86
CA LYS A 29 2.45 -6.66 0.77
C LYS A 29 2.20 -8.17 0.76
N ASP A 30 2.07 -8.79 1.93
CA ASP A 30 1.80 -10.23 2.04
C ASP A 30 0.42 -10.62 1.48
N LEU A 31 -0.58 -9.72 1.51
CA LEU A 31 -1.89 -9.95 0.87
C LEU A 31 -1.76 -10.15 -0.64
N ARG A 32 -0.93 -9.35 -1.31
CA ARG A 32 -0.70 -9.46 -2.77
C ARG A 32 -0.07 -10.80 -3.15
N HIS A 33 0.82 -11.33 -2.33
CA HIS A 33 1.48 -12.62 -2.57
C HIS A 33 0.52 -13.82 -2.47
N ARG A 34 -0.64 -13.65 -1.83
CA ARG A 34 -1.69 -14.67 -1.73
C ARG A 34 -2.66 -14.70 -2.91
N VAL A 35 -2.66 -13.68 -3.77
CA VAL A 35 -3.55 -13.59 -4.95
C VAL A 35 -3.37 -14.79 -5.91
N PRO A 36 -2.13 -15.23 -6.25
CA PRO A 36 -1.90 -16.44 -7.04
C PRO A 36 -2.55 -17.70 -6.46
N GLU A 37 -2.45 -17.88 -5.14
CA GLU A 37 -3.02 -19.04 -4.43
C GLU A 37 -4.54 -19.05 -4.53
N ILE A 38 -5.19 -17.89 -4.36
CA ILE A 38 -6.66 -17.74 -4.49
C ILE A 38 -7.13 -18.06 -5.92
N LEU A 39 -6.37 -17.60 -6.91
CA LEU A 39 -6.61 -17.84 -8.33
C LEU A 39 -6.18 -19.24 -8.80
N ALA A 40 -5.53 -20.04 -7.94
CA ALA A 40 -4.99 -21.36 -8.25
C ALA A 40 -4.05 -21.38 -9.47
N VAL A 41 -3.25 -20.32 -9.63
CA VAL A 41 -2.27 -20.21 -10.72
C VAL A 41 -0.85 -20.23 -10.17
N GLN A 42 0.05 -20.97 -10.82
CA GLN A 42 1.49 -20.78 -10.60
C GLN A 42 1.92 -19.49 -11.27
N VAL A 43 2.70 -18.69 -10.55
CA VAL A 43 3.15 -17.40 -11.04
C VAL A 43 4.63 -17.22 -10.74
N ASP A 44 5.34 -16.73 -11.74
CA ASP A 44 6.62 -16.05 -11.58
C ASP A 44 6.46 -14.82 -10.64
N PRO A 45 7.36 -14.58 -9.67
CA PRO A 45 7.33 -13.43 -8.76
C PRO A 45 7.13 -12.06 -9.44
N MET A 46 7.38 -11.92 -10.75
CA MET A 46 7.12 -10.68 -11.49
C MET A 46 5.63 -10.41 -11.82
N GLY A 47 4.70 -11.33 -11.55
CA GLY A 47 3.27 -11.09 -11.72
C GLY A 47 2.87 -10.88 -13.19
N GLY A 48 3.23 -11.86 -14.03
CA GLY A 48 2.96 -11.82 -15.47
C GLY A 48 1.47 -11.84 -15.85
N PRO A 49 1.15 -11.77 -17.17
CA PRO A 49 -0.21 -11.69 -17.71
C PRO A 49 -1.15 -12.80 -17.23
N VAL A 50 -0.60 -13.96 -16.84
CA VAL A 50 -1.32 -15.13 -16.33
C VAL A 50 -2.22 -14.80 -15.13
N ILE A 51 -1.78 -13.96 -14.18
CA ILE A 51 -2.62 -13.56 -13.03
C ILE A 51 -3.82 -12.76 -13.51
N GLN A 52 -3.59 -11.81 -14.42
CA GLN A 52 -4.62 -10.92 -14.91
C GLN A 52 -5.67 -11.71 -15.70
N GLU A 53 -5.23 -12.64 -16.56
CA GLU A 53 -6.12 -13.51 -17.32
C GLU A 53 -6.97 -14.41 -16.43
N ALA A 54 -6.37 -15.04 -15.41
CA ALA A 54 -7.10 -15.86 -14.44
C ALA A 54 -8.13 -15.06 -13.63
N ALA A 55 -7.75 -13.85 -13.20
CA ALA A 55 -8.68 -12.94 -12.53
C ALA A 55 -9.83 -12.54 -13.45
N MET A 56 -9.56 -12.18 -14.71
CA MET A 56 -10.60 -11.83 -15.68
C MET A 56 -11.54 -13.00 -15.98
N GLY A 57 -11.01 -14.22 -16.08
CA GLY A 57 -11.81 -15.45 -16.20
C GLY A 57 -12.77 -15.61 -15.03
N LEU A 58 -12.26 -15.48 -13.80
CA LEU A 58 -13.05 -15.56 -12.56
C LEU A 58 -14.21 -14.54 -12.55
N TYR A 59 -13.93 -13.28 -12.91
CA TYR A 59 -14.94 -12.23 -12.97
C TYR A 59 -15.98 -12.44 -14.08
N ARG A 60 -15.60 -13.11 -15.18
CA ARG A 60 -16.49 -13.41 -16.30
C ARG A 60 -17.43 -14.56 -15.97
N GLU A 61 -16.93 -15.61 -15.31
CA GLU A 61 -17.71 -16.79 -14.95
C GLU A 61 -18.73 -16.52 -13.84
N LYS A 62 -18.43 -15.59 -12.91
CA LYS A 62 -19.31 -15.18 -11.80
C LYS A 62 -19.90 -16.34 -10.98
N ARG A 63 -19.16 -17.45 -10.86
CA ARG A 63 -19.61 -18.63 -10.09
C ARG A 63 -18.95 -18.75 -8.72
N SER A 64 -17.74 -18.18 -8.56
CA SER A 64 -16.99 -18.18 -7.30
C SER A 64 -17.00 -16.80 -6.65
N PHE A 65 -18.15 -16.44 -6.06
CA PHE A 65 -18.36 -15.16 -5.40
C PHE A 65 -17.44 -14.97 -4.19
N GLU A 66 -17.14 -16.04 -3.48
CA GLU A 66 -16.23 -16.06 -2.34
C GLU A 66 -14.82 -15.59 -2.73
N LYS A 67 -14.29 -16.08 -3.86
CA LYS A 67 -12.98 -15.67 -4.37
C LYS A 67 -13.01 -14.22 -4.85
N ILE A 68 -14.08 -13.83 -5.54
CA ILE A 68 -14.27 -12.45 -6.01
C ILE A 68 -14.29 -11.47 -4.84
N HIS A 69 -15.09 -11.72 -3.81
CA HIS A 69 -15.18 -10.85 -2.64
C HIS A 69 -13.86 -10.77 -1.88
N LEU A 70 -13.13 -11.90 -1.76
CA LEU A 70 -11.82 -11.91 -1.12
C LEU A 70 -10.79 -11.06 -1.89
N LEU A 71 -10.75 -11.19 -3.22
CA LEU A 71 -9.86 -10.38 -4.06
C LEU A 71 -10.22 -8.90 -4.03
N GLN A 72 -11.51 -8.56 -4.04
CA GLN A 72 -12.00 -7.19 -3.89
C GLN A 72 -11.62 -6.60 -2.52
N ALA A 73 -11.73 -7.40 -1.45
CA ALA A 73 -11.30 -6.98 -0.11
C ALA A 73 -9.79 -6.70 -0.08
N PHE A 74 -8.97 -7.55 -0.72
CA PHE A 74 -7.52 -7.32 -0.81
C PHE A 74 -7.20 -6.02 -1.56
N GLN A 75 -7.85 -5.79 -2.70
CA GLN A 75 -7.72 -4.54 -3.46
C GLN A 75 -8.16 -3.31 -2.66
N GLY A 76 -9.24 -3.44 -1.89
CA GLY A 76 -9.75 -2.39 -1.01
C GLY A 76 -8.73 -1.99 0.07
N VAL A 77 -8.15 -2.98 0.75
CA VAL A 77 -7.09 -2.75 1.76
C VAL A 77 -5.86 -2.10 1.14
N GLU A 78 -5.39 -2.60 0.00
CA GLU A 78 -4.22 -2.03 -0.69
C GLU A 78 -4.46 -0.58 -1.13
N SER A 79 -5.65 -0.29 -1.67
CA SER A 79 -6.05 1.05 -2.09
C SER A 79 -6.11 2.02 -0.89
N ALA A 80 -6.73 1.60 0.21
CA ALA A 80 -6.82 2.38 1.43
C ALA A 80 -5.43 2.72 2.00
N LEU A 81 -4.52 1.76 2.01
CA LEU A 81 -3.14 1.98 2.48
C LEU A 81 -2.35 2.90 1.56
N LYS A 82 -2.45 2.72 0.24
CA LYS A 82 -1.84 3.65 -0.73
C LYS A 82 -2.34 5.07 -0.52
N GLY A 83 -3.65 5.24 -0.33
CA GLY A 83 -4.27 6.53 -0.03
C GLY A 83 -3.77 7.13 1.27
N PHE A 84 -3.71 6.33 2.35
CA PHE A 84 -3.16 6.75 3.64
C PHE A 84 -1.72 7.27 3.51
N PHE A 85 -0.82 6.47 2.92
CA PHE A 85 0.60 6.84 2.81
C PHE A 85 0.83 8.02 1.85
N TYR A 86 0.03 8.13 0.80
CA TYR A 86 0.05 9.30 -0.08
C TYR A 86 -0.32 10.57 0.68
N ASN A 87 -1.48 10.58 1.35
CA ASN A 87 -1.95 11.74 2.11
C ASN A 87 -1.00 12.09 3.26
N TYR A 88 -0.47 11.08 3.94
CA TYR A 88 0.51 11.25 5.00
C TYR A 88 1.81 11.90 4.48
N LYS A 89 2.30 11.48 3.31
CA LYS A 89 3.44 12.14 2.64
C LYS A 89 3.12 13.60 2.29
N GLN A 90 1.92 13.89 1.78
CA GLN A 90 1.53 15.27 1.46
C GLN A 90 1.51 16.15 2.72
N LEU A 91 0.98 15.65 3.83
CA LEU A 91 0.97 16.36 5.11
C LEU A 91 2.39 16.71 5.56
N LEU A 92 3.33 15.77 5.47
CA LEU A 92 4.73 15.99 5.81
C LEU A 92 5.38 17.07 4.94
N VAL A 93 5.11 17.07 3.63
CA VAL A 93 5.62 18.11 2.72
C VAL A 93 5.05 19.48 3.08
N VAL A 94 3.78 19.57 3.44
CA VAL A 94 3.15 20.84 3.86
C VAL A 94 3.73 21.34 5.18
N MET A 95 3.98 20.45 6.15
CA MET A 95 4.47 20.84 7.47
C MET A 95 5.96 21.17 7.50
N MET A 96 6.80 20.40 6.78
CA MET A 96 8.26 20.51 6.84
C MET A 96 8.88 21.17 5.60
N GLY A 97 8.09 21.44 4.56
CA GLY A 97 8.59 21.79 3.24
C GLY A 97 9.12 20.56 2.49
N SER A 98 9.34 20.70 1.18
CA SER A 98 10.05 19.68 0.41
C SER A 98 11.56 19.86 0.58
N LEU A 99 12.21 18.90 1.23
CA LEU A 99 13.65 18.71 1.04
C LEU A 99 13.85 18.18 -0.39
N GLU A 100 14.22 19.05 -1.32
CA GLU A 100 14.83 18.59 -2.57
C GLU A 100 16.08 17.80 -2.17
N ALA A 101 16.09 16.51 -2.50
CA ALA A 101 17.29 15.71 -2.35
C ALA A 101 18.34 16.29 -3.31
N LYS A 102 19.26 17.11 -2.79
CA LYS A 102 20.55 17.35 -3.45
C LYS A 102 21.28 16.01 -3.46
N ALA A 103 21.01 15.20 -4.47
CA ALA A 103 21.91 14.12 -4.86
C ALA A 103 23.23 14.80 -5.19
N ASN A 104 24.16 14.78 -4.25
CA ASN A 104 25.50 15.29 -4.45
C ASN A 104 26.13 14.40 -5.53
N ARG A 105 26.17 14.91 -6.76
CA ARG A 105 27.04 14.36 -7.81
C ARG A 105 28.46 14.77 -7.40
N ALA A 106 29.08 13.93 -6.59
CA ALA A 106 30.54 13.88 -6.51
C ALA A 106 31.05 13.09 -7.72
#